data_AF-A0A221LF37-F1
#
_entry.id   AF-A0A221LF37-F1
#
_cell.length_a   1.000
_cell.length_b   1.000
_cell.length_c   1.000
_cell.angle_alpha   90.00
_cell.angle_beta   90.00
_cell.angle_gamma   90.00
#
_symmetry.space_group_name_H-M   'P 1'
#
loop_
_entity.id
_entity.type
_entity.pdbx_description
1 polymer ?
#
loop_
_entity_poly.entity_id
_entity_poly.type
_entity_poly.pdbx_seq_one_letter_code
_entity_poly.pdbx_strand_id
1 'polypeptide(L)'
;TGEFEAGISKNGQTREHALLAFTLGVKQLIVGVNKMDSTEPAYSETRFEEIKKEVSSYIKKIGYNPAAVAFVPISGWHGDNMLEASSKMPWFKGWTVERKEGKVEGKCLIEALDAILPPSRPTDKALRLPLQDVYKIGGIGTVPVGRVETGVLKPGMVVTFAPAGLTTEVKSVEMHP
;
A
#
# COMPACT_ATOMS: atom_id res chain seq x y z
N THR A 1 10.19 21.70 -16.56
CA THR A 1 8.98 22.18 -15.84
C THR A 1 7.70 21.83 -16.58
N GLY A 2 7.31 20.55 -16.67
CA GLY A 2 6.06 20.20 -17.36
C GLY A 2 5.58 18.76 -17.19
N GLU A 3 6.48 17.83 -16.89
CA GLU A 3 6.10 16.43 -16.67
C GLU A 3 5.22 16.23 -15.43
N PHE A 4 5.54 16.94 -14.34
CA PHE A 4 4.76 16.88 -13.12
C PHE A 4 3.35 17.49 -13.30
N GLU A 5 3.28 18.67 -13.90
CA GLU A 5 2.03 19.38 -14.17
C GLU A 5 1.12 18.54 -15.08
N ALA A 6 1.69 17.87 -16.09
CA ALA A 6 0.94 16.93 -16.93
C ALA A 6 0.40 15.74 -16.13
N GLY A 7 1.23 15.15 -15.26
CA GLY A 7 0.87 14.00 -14.43
C GLY A 7 -0.18 14.28 -13.36
N ILE A 8 -0.21 15.50 -12.80
CA ILE A 8 -1.19 15.94 -11.81
C ILE A 8 -2.41 16.65 -12.44
N SER A 9 -2.42 16.84 -13.76
CA SER A 9 -3.56 17.44 -14.47
C SER A 9 -4.83 16.58 -14.37
N LYS A 10 -5.97 17.11 -14.85
CA LYS A 10 -7.24 16.36 -14.87
C LYS A 10 -7.15 15.07 -15.70
N ASN A 11 -6.31 15.05 -16.74
CA ASN A 11 -6.07 13.89 -17.60
C ASN A 11 -4.83 13.09 -17.14
N GLY A 12 -4.19 13.52 -16.05
CA GLY A 12 -2.97 12.94 -15.54
C GLY A 12 -3.22 11.69 -14.69
N GLN A 13 -2.35 10.69 -14.85
CA GLN A 13 -2.51 9.37 -14.24
C GLN A 13 -2.09 9.33 -12.76
N THR A 14 -1.29 10.29 -12.28
CA THR A 14 -0.85 10.34 -10.87
C THR A 14 -2.03 10.39 -9.91
N ARG A 15 -3.07 11.13 -10.32
CA ARG A 15 -4.30 11.30 -9.55
C ARG A 15 -5.13 10.03 -9.51
N GLU A 16 -5.35 9.45 -10.69
CA GLU A 16 -6.13 8.25 -10.87
C GLU A 16 -5.52 7.05 -10.16
N HIS A 17 -4.20 6.83 -10.30
CA HIS A 17 -3.51 5.75 -9.61
C HIS A 17 -3.59 5.85 -8.09
N ALA A 18 -3.42 7.05 -7.53
CA ALA A 18 -3.53 7.24 -6.08
C ALA A 18 -4.96 6.98 -5.58
N LEU A 19 -5.98 7.40 -6.33
CA LEU A 19 -7.38 7.13 -6.00
C LEU A 19 -7.73 5.63 -6.10
N LEU A 20 -7.27 4.96 -7.15
CA LEU A 20 -7.48 3.52 -7.35
C LEU A 20 -6.80 2.71 -6.23
N ALA A 21 -5.55 3.03 -5.91
CA ALA A 21 -4.81 2.39 -4.82
C ALA A 21 -5.57 2.52 -3.48
N PHE A 22 -6.06 3.72 -3.17
CA PHE A 22 -6.83 3.95 -1.94
C PHE A 22 -8.14 3.17 -1.92
N THR A 23 -8.87 3.17 -3.04
CA THR A 23 -10.14 2.44 -3.21
C THR A 23 -9.97 0.93 -3.03
N LEU A 24 -8.84 0.38 -3.50
CA LEU A 24 -8.49 -1.04 -3.33
C LEU A 24 -7.96 -1.38 -1.93
N GLY A 25 -7.88 -0.42 -1.01
CA GLY A 25 -7.46 -0.64 0.37
C GLY A 25 -5.94 -0.57 0.58
N VAL A 26 -5.17 -0.08 -0.39
CA VAL A 26 -3.73 0.20 -0.22
C VAL A 26 -3.56 1.46 0.60
N LYS A 27 -3.40 1.29 1.92
CA LYS A 27 -3.32 2.40 2.90
C LYS A 27 -1.91 2.94 3.13
N GLN A 28 -0.89 2.24 2.65
CA GLN A 28 0.51 2.64 2.79
C GLN A 28 1.01 3.13 1.42
N LEU A 29 1.58 4.33 1.38
CA LEU A 29 2.04 5.00 0.18
C LEU A 29 3.44 5.56 0.40
N ILE A 30 4.29 5.46 -0.61
CA ILE A 30 5.59 6.11 -0.71
C ILE A 30 5.58 6.92 -2.00
N VAL A 31 6.08 8.15 -1.95
CA VAL A 31 6.17 9.04 -3.11
C VAL A 31 7.64 9.26 -3.45
N GLY A 32 8.11 8.60 -4.51
CA GLY A 32 9.40 8.89 -5.11
C GLY A 32 9.28 10.08 -6.06
N VAL A 33 9.86 11.23 -5.71
CA VAL A 33 9.97 12.39 -6.60
C VAL A 33 11.14 12.16 -7.53
N ASN A 34 10.86 11.57 -8.69
CA ASN A 34 11.87 11.12 -9.64
C ASN A 34 12.38 12.24 -10.57
N LYS A 35 13.48 11.98 -11.26
CA LYS A 35 14.16 12.87 -12.21
C LYS A 35 14.65 14.18 -11.59
N MET A 36 15.11 14.13 -10.33
CA MET A 36 15.69 15.30 -9.66
C MET A 36 16.90 15.88 -10.40
N ASP A 37 17.63 15.05 -11.15
CA ASP A 37 18.70 15.47 -12.06
C ASP A 37 18.24 16.43 -13.16
N SER A 38 16.97 16.36 -13.57
CA SER A 38 16.38 17.09 -14.68
C SER A 38 15.59 18.33 -14.24
N THR A 39 15.64 18.69 -12.95
CA THR A 39 15.05 19.96 -12.49
C THR A 39 15.90 21.15 -12.96
N GLU A 40 15.33 22.35 -12.91
CA GLU A 40 16.05 23.59 -13.23
C GLU A 40 16.03 24.51 -11.99
N PRO A 41 17.17 24.73 -11.30
CA PRO A 41 18.46 24.04 -11.48
C PRO A 41 18.40 22.55 -11.11
N ALA A 42 19.38 21.75 -11.55
CA ALA A 42 19.43 20.32 -11.24
C ALA A 42 19.47 20.09 -9.72
N TYR A 43 18.72 19.07 -9.25
CA TYR A 43 18.57 18.72 -7.84
C TYR A 43 17.98 19.86 -6.97
N SER A 44 17.01 20.60 -7.50
CA SER A 44 16.41 21.77 -6.83
C SER A 44 15.53 21.40 -5.63
N GLU A 45 15.92 21.87 -4.44
CA GLU A 45 15.12 21.77 -3.21
C GLU A 45 13.76 22.44 -3.36
N THR A 46 13.73 23.65 -3.93
CA THR A 46 12.50 24.42 -4.13
C THR A 46 11.49 23.65 -4.97
N ARG A 47 11.96 22.99 -6.04
CA ARG A 47 11.09 22.19 -6.91
C ARG A 47 10.57 20.94 -6.19
N PHE A 48 11.41 20.30 -5.39
CA PHE A 48 10.98 19.16 -4.57
C PHE A 48 9.90 19.56 -3.55
N GLU A 49 10.09 20.66 -2.82
CA GLU A 49 9.12 21.11 -1.81
C GLU A 49 7.79 21.58 -2.44
N GLU A 50 7.84 22.18 -3.64
CA GLU A 50 6.63 22.48 -4.43
C GLU A 50 5.84 21.19 -4.75
N ILE A 51 6.49 20.19 -5.36
CA ILE A 51 5.88 18.91 -5.72
C ILE A 51 5.32 18.22 -4.47
N LYS A 52 6.11 18.15 -3.40
CA LYS A 52 5.72 17.56 -2.12
C LYS A 52 4.48 18.23 -1.56
N LYS A 53 4.40 19.56 -1.58
CA LYS A 53 3.24 20.31 -1.08
C LYS A 53 1.98 20.02 -1.91
N GLU A 54 2.09 20.04 -3.23
CA GLU A 54 0.95 19.78 -4.11
C GLU A 54 0.44 18.34 -3.99
N VAL A 55 1.34 17.36 -4.05
CA VAL A 55 1.00 15.94 -3.90
C VAL A 55 0.44 15.67 -2.50
N SER A 56 1.00 16.25 -1.44
CA SER A 56 0.48 16.13 -0.07
C SER A 56 -0.96 16.65 0.05
N SER A 57 -1.26 17.79 -0.55
CA SER A 57 -2.62 18.34 -0.59
C SER A 57 -3.58 17.40 -1.32
N TYR A 58 -3.12 16.81 -2.41
CA TYR A 58 -3.93 15.91 -3.23
C TYR A 58 -4.22 14.57 -2.54
N ILE A 59 -3.19 13.87 -2.04
CA ILE A 59 -3.38 12.58 -1.36
C ILE A 59 -4.19 12.72 -0.07
N LYS A 60 -4.13 13.89 0.60
CA LYS A 60 -5.01 14.23 1.73
C LYS A 60 -6.48 14.26 1.34
N LYS A 61 -6.82 14.78 0.14
CA LYS A 61 -8.19 14.78 -0.37
C LYS A 61 -8.70 13.39 -0.73
N ILE A 62 -7.82 12.50 -1.18
CA ILE A 62 -8.16 11.09 -1.42
C ILE A 62 -8.48 10.37 -0.10
N GLY A 63 -7.73 10.68 0.97
CA GLY A 63 -7.92 10.09 2.29
C GLY A 63 -6.64 9.53 2.92
N TYR A 64 -5.49 9.64 2.27
CA TYR A 64 -4.20 9.35 2.88
C TYR A 64 -3.86 10.40 3.94
N ASN A 65 -3.11 10.01 4.98
CA ASN A 65 -2.49 10.94 5.90
C ASN A 65 -1.10 11.33 5.34
N PRO A 66 -0.85 12.57 4.90
CA PRO A 66 0.45 12.96 4.35
C PRO A 66 1.63 12.78 5.31
N ALA A 67 1.39 12.88 6.63
CA ALA A 67 2.43 12.65 7.63
C ALA A 67 2.89 11.17 7.67
N ALA A 68 2.05 10.24 7.20
CA ALA A 68 2.37 8.81 7.14
C ALA A 68 3.03 8.37 5.82
N VAL A 69 3.33 9.33 4.91
CA VAL A 69 3.85 9.08 3.56
C VAL A 69 5.27 9.61 3.43
N ALA A 70 6.20 8.74 3.07
CA ALA A 70 7.58 9.14 2.79
C ALA A 70 7.65 9.83 1.42
N PHE A 71 8.26 11.01 1.37
CA PHE A 71 8.61 11.70 0.13
C PHE A 71 10.11 11.63 -0.07
N VAL A 72 10.55 10.91 -1.11
CA VAL A 72 11.98 10.65 -1.37
C VAL A 72 12.36 11.29 -2.70
N PRO A 73 13.25 12.31 -2.72
CA PRO A 73 13.79 12.85 -3.96
C PRO A 73 14.80 11.85 -4.54
N ILE A 74 14.58 11.36 -5.75
CA ILE A 74 15.41 10.34 -6.39
C ILE A 74 15.78 10.71 -7.83
N SER A 75 16.84 10.09 -8.33
CA SER A 75 17.06 9.92 -9.77
C SER A 75 17.15 8.44 -10.07
N GLY A 76 16.11 7.88 -10.68
CA GLY A 76 16.12 6.47 -11.08
C GLY A 76 17.18 6.16 -12.15
N TRP A 77 17.60 7.16 -12.93
CA TRP A 77 18.63 7.00 -13.95
C TRP A 77 20.05 6.97 -13.36
N HIS A 78 20.33 7.86 -12.42
CA HIS A 78 21.65 8.00 -11.79
C HIS A 78 21.82 7.21 -10.48
N GLY A 79 20.74 6.64 -9.94
CA GLY A 79 20.74 5.88 -8.69
C GLY A 79 20.68 6.75 -7.42
N ASP A 80 20.56 8.08 -7.55
CA ASP A 80 20.57 9.01 -6.42
C ASP A 80 19.41 8.73 -5.45
N ASN A 81 19.73 8.54 -4.15
CA ASN A 81 18.79 8.21 -3.07
C ASN A 81 17.97 6.91 -3.28
N MET A 82 18.39 6.02 -4.18
CA MET A 82 17.72 4.73 -4.39
C MET A 82 18.11 3.73 -3.29
N LEU A 83 19.39 3.37 -3.26
CA LEU A 83 19.99 2.46 -2.27
C LEU A 83 20.90 3.21 -1.29
N GLU A 84 21.60 4.23 -1.78
CA GLU A 84 22.55 5.04 -1.03
C GLU A 84 22.19 6.52 -1.12
N ALA A 85 22.54 7.28 -0.09
CA ALA A 85 22.28 8.70 -0.04
C ALA A 85 23.12 9.45 -1.09
N SER A 86 22.47 10.33 -1.85
CA SER A 86 23.13 11.15 -2.88
C SER A 86 23.93 12.29 -2.24
N SER A 87 25.16 12.51 -2.73
CA SER A 87 25.96 13.69 -2.40
C SER A 87 25.47 14.96 -3.11
N LYS A 88 24.63 14.85 -4.14
CA LYS A 88 24.12 15.97 -4.96
C LYS A 88 22.93 16.70 -4.33
N MET A 89 22.31 16.10 -3.30
CA MET A 89 21.18 16.67 -2.57
C MET A 89 21.52 16.87 -1.08
N PRO A 90 22.53 17.68 -0.72
CA PRO A 90 22.95 17.87 0.67
C PRO A 90 21.89 18.58 1.53
N TRP A 91 20.94 19.26 0.89
CA TRP A 91 19.78 19.89 1.50
C TRP A 91 18.79 18.84 2.03
N PHE A 92 18.69 17.66 1.40
CA PHE A 92 17.78 16.62 1.82
C PHE A 92 18.31 15.91 3.08
N LYS A 93 17.70 16.19 4.22
CA LYS A 93 18.11 15.59 5.51
C LYS A 93 17.53 14.20 5.75
N GLY A 94 16.53 13.83 4.98
CA GLY A 94 15.79 12.58 5.11
C GLY A 94 14.30 12.79 4.99
N TRP A 95 13.57 11.70 4.79
CA TRP A 95 12.14 11.65 4.92
C TRP A 95 11.77 11.19 6.34
N THR A 96 10.58 11.60 6.77
CA THR A 96 10.03 11.26 8.07
C THR A 96 8.60 10.80 7.87
N VAL A 97 8.23 9.71 8.53
CA VAL A 97 6.90 9.12 8.50
C VAL A 97 6.39 8.97 9.93
N GLU A 98 5.23 9.54 10.20
CA GLU A 98 4.51 9.43 11.48
C GLU A 98 3.26 8.58 11.31
N ARG A 99 3.24 7.43 11.98
CA ARG A 99 2.12 6.49 12.00
C ARG A 99 1.72 6.21 13.45
N LYS A 100 0.66 5.41 13.65
CA LYS A 100 0.19 5.05 15.00
C LYS A 100 1.22 4.22 15.76
N GLU A 101 2.02 3.46 15.01
CA GLU A 101 3.05 2.54 15.47
C GLU A 101 4.35 3.25 15.85
N GLY A 102 4.52 4.52 15.45
CA GLY A 102 5.69 5.33 15.76
C GLY A 102 6.14 6.24 14.62
N LYS A 103 7.23 6.95 14.89
CA LYS A 103 7.94 7.80 13.93
C LYS A 103 9.12 7.02 13.35
N VAL A 104 9.23 7.00 12.02
CA VAL A 104 10.34 6.37 11.29
C VAL A 104 10.97 7.41 10.37
N GLU A 105 12.30 7.39 10.26
CA GLU A 105 13.08 8.33 9.48
C GLU A 105 14.07 7.56 8.60
N GLY A 106 14.41 8.10 7.44
CA GLY A 106 15.39 7.53 6.53
C GLY A 106 15.79 8.50 5.44
N LYS A 107 16.68 8.11 4.53
CA LYS A 107 17.20 8.97 3.45
C LYS A 107 16.97 8.39 2.06
N CYS A 108 16.98 7.07 1.94
CA CYS A 108 16.91 6.38 0.66
C CYS A 108 15.53 5.77 0.43
N LEU A 109 15.25 5.41 -0.81
CA LEU A 109 14.01 4.74 -1.20
C LEU A 109 13.94 3.33 -0.60
N ILE A 110 15.07 2.61 -0.52
CA ILE A 110 15.11 1.28 0.10
C ILE A 110 14.69 1.34 1.58
N GLU A 111 15.18 2.33 2.33
CA GLU A 111 14.81 2.51 3.74
C GLU A 111 13.31 2.82 3.88
N ALA A 112 12.70 3.52 2.90
CA ALA A 112 11.27 3.79 2.90
C ALA A 112 10.45 2.52 2.65
N LEU A 113 10.94 1.63 1.77
CA LEU A 113 10.33 0.32 1.51
C LEU A 113 10.43 -0.60 2.74
N ASP A 114 11.59 -0.63 3.40
CA ASP A 114 11.79 -1.39 4.64
C ASP A 114 10.92 -0.88 5.79
N ALA A 115 10.57 0.41 5.77
CA ALA A 115 9.65 1.02 6.73
C ALA A 115 8.16 0.71 6.45
N ILE A 116 7.81 -0.05 5.40
CA ILE A 116 6.43 -0.49 5.18
C ILE A 116 6.03 -1.48 6.28
N LEU A 117 4.89 -1.21 6.92
CA LEU A 117 4.35 -2.12 7.93
C LEU A 117 3.81 -3.37 7.24
N PRO A 118 4.09 -4.58 7.76
CA PRO A 118 3.43 -5.78 7.32
C PRO A 118 1.90 -5.60 7.35
N PRO A 119 1.16 -6.08 6.35
CA PRO A 119 -0.29 -5.95 6.34
C PRO A 119 -0.87 -6.67 7.56
N SER A 120 -1.66 -5.94 8.36
CA SER A 120 -2.40 -6.55 9.46
C SER A 120 -3.40 -7.55 8.89
N ARG A 121 -3.27 -8.82 9.30
CA ARG A 121 -4.26 -9.84 8.96
C ARG A 121 -5.57 -9.47 9.67
N PRO A 122 -6.70 -9.36 8.97
CA PRO A 122 -7.96 -8.92 9.56
C PRO A 122 -8.63 -10.04 10.39
N THR A 123 -7.91 -10.61 11.36
CA THR A 123 -8.37 -11.69 12.24
C THR A 123 -9.52 -11.27 13.14
N ASP A 124 -9.60 -9.97 13.45
CA ASP A 124 -10.56 -9.41 14.41
C ASP A 124 -11.90 -9.09 13.75
N LYS A 125 -11.96 -9.18 12.41
CA LYS A 125 -13.20 -8.97 11.65
C LYS A 125 -14.01 -10.26 11.59
N ALA A 126 -15.30 -10.15 11.25
CA ALA A 126 -16.14 -11.31 11.03
C ALA A 126 -15.58 -12.21 9.91
N LEU A 127 -15.80 -13.53 10.03
CA LEU A 127 -15.35 -14.50 9.03
C LEU A 127 -15.99 -14.19 7.65
N ARG A 128 -15.16 -14.06 6.62
CA ARG A 128 -15.57 -14.06 5.21
C ARG A 128 -14.63 -14.95 4.42
N LEU A 129 -15.21 -15.96 3.77
CA LEU A 129 -14.49 -16.96 2.99
C LEU A 129 -15.26 -17.14 1.66
N PRO A 130 -14.86 -16.43 0.59
CA PRO A 130 -15.40 -16.68 -0.75
C PRO A 130 -15.04 -18.08 -1.22
N LEU A 131 -16.04 -18.86 -1.60
CA LEU A 131 -15.83 -20.21 -2.13
C LEU A 131 -15.29 -20.12 -3.57
N GLN A 132 -14.23 -20.87 -3.84
CA GLN A 132 -13.67 -21.07 -5.18
C GLN A 132 -14.28 -22.32 -5.79
N ASP A 133 -14.25 -23.42 -5.05
CA ASP A 133 -14.72 -24.73 -5.49
C ASP A 133 -15.44 -25.47 -4.37
N VAL A 134 -16.26 -26.46 -4.74
CA VAL A 134 -16.96 -27.34 -3.80
C VAL A 134 -16.84 -28.78 -4.27
N TYR A 135 -16.23 -29.62 -3.45
CA TYR A 135 -16.02 -31.04 -3.74
C TYR A 135 -16.94 -31.93 -2.91
N LYS A 136 -17.23 -33.13 -3.42
CA LYS A 136 -17.81 -34.23 -2.65
C LYS A 136 -16.80 -35.36 -2.58
N ILE A 137 -16.29 -35.61 -1.38
CA ILE A 137 -15.28 -36.64 -1.13
C ILE A 137 -15.96 -37.81 -0.42
N GLY A 138 -15.87 -39.01 -1.02
CA GLY A 138 -16.42 -40.23 -0.43
C GLY A 138 -15.82 -40.49 0.96
N GLY A 139 -16.67 -40.71 1.97
CA GLY A 139 -16.26 -40.92 3.36
C GLY A 139 -16.05 -39.65 4.19
N ILE A 140 -15.91 -38.47 3.59
CA ILE A 140 -15.76 -37.18 4.30
C ILE A 140 -17.04 -36.34 4.17
N GLY A 141 -17.60 -36.24 2.96
CA GLY A 141 -18.77 -35.43 2.64
C GLY A 141 -18.45 -34.24 1.74
N THR A 142 -19.16 -33.13 1.93
CA THR A 142 -19.00 -31.91 1.11
C THR A 142 -17.87 -31.03 1.66
N VAL A 143 -16.91 -30.68 0.82
CA VAL A 143 -15.72 -29.90 1.19
C VAL A 143 -15.65 -28.64 0.32
N PRO A 144 -16.09 -27.48 0.82
CA PRO A 144 -15.89 -26.20 0.14
C PRO A 144 -14.45 -25.70 0.33
N VAL A 145 -13.87 -25.13 -0.73
CA VAL A 145 -12.49 -24.61 -0.76
C VAL A 145 -12.53 -23.12 -1.09
N GLY A 146 -11.67 -22.35 -0.43
CA GLY A 146 -11.55 -20.92 -0.68
C GLY A 146 -10.53 -20.25 0.23
N ARG A 147 -10.33 -18.96 0.01
CA ARG A 147 -9.40 -18.14 0.79
C ARG A 147 -10.15 -17.40 1.89
N VAL A 148 -9.65 -17.47 3.13
CA VAL A 148 -10.16 -16.63 4.21
C VAL A 148 -9.72 -15.19 3.96
N GLU A 149 -10.66 -14.30 3.65
CA GLU A 149 -10.40 -12.89 3.40
C GLU A 149 -10.44 -12.07 4.70
N THR A 150 -11.36 -12.41 5.62
CA THR A 150 -11.44 -11.81 6.95
C THR A 150 -11.81 -12.82 8.03
N GLY A 151 -11.43 -12.53 9.27
CA GLY A 151 -11.72 -13.35 10.44
C GLY A 151 -10.86 -14.60 10.56
N VAL A 152 -11.33 -15.52 11.39
CA VAL A 152 -10.67 -16.81 11.64
C VAL A 152 -11.69 -17.92 11.46
N LEU A 153 -11.27 -19.01 10.82
CA LEU A 153 -12.05 -20.23 10.72
C LEU A 153 -11.41 -21.32 11.59
N LYS A 154 -12.22 -21.95 12.45
CA LYS A 154 -11.81 -23.07 13.31
C LYS A 154 -12.84 -24.19 13.23
N PRO A 155 -12.43 -25.45 13.41
CA PRO A 155 -13.37 -26.54 13.66
C PRO A 155 -14.31 -26.22 14.83
N GLY A 156 -15.55 -26.69 14.74
CA GLY A 156 -16.63 -26.44 15.70
C GLY A 156 -17.36 -25.11 15.53
N MET A 157 -16.90 -24.21 14.65
CA MET A 157 -17.64 -22.98 14.37
C MET A 157 -18.92 -23.28 13.58
N VAL A 158 -20.02 -22.64 13.97
CA VAL A 158 -21.24 -22.62 13.16
C VAL A 158 -21.13 -21.47 12.15
N VAL A 159 -21.20 -21.80 10.86
CA VAL A 159 -21.04 -20.87 9.75
C VAL A 159 -22.30 -20.81 8.89
N THR A 160 -22.53 -19.68 8.24
CA THR A 160 -23.66 -19.46 7.33
C THR A 160 -23.16 -19.17 5.92
N PHE A 161 -23.71 -19.88 4.93
CA PHE A 161 -23.40 -19.72 3.51
C PHE A 161 -24.38 -18.74 2.87
N ALA A 162 -23.87 -17.60 2.41
CA ALA A 162 -24.62 -16.65 1.60
C ALA A 162 -24.53 -17.01 0.10
N PRO A 163 -25.55 -16.67 -0.72
CA PRO A 163 -26.82 -16.07 -0.34
C PRO A 163 -27.88 -17.07 0.15
N ALA A 164 -27.61 -18.38 0.09
CA ALA A 164 -28.58 -19.43 0.38
C ALA A 164 -29.10 -19.47 1.84
N GLY A 165 -28.38 -18.85 2.78
CA GLY A 165 -28.76 -18.79 4.20
C GLY A 165 -28.59 -20.11 4.95
N LEU A 166 -27.95 -21.10 4.34
CA LEU A 166 -27.70 -22.41 4.95
C LEU A 166 -26.68 -22.27 6.08
N THR A 167 -26.97 -22.86 7.23
CA THR A 167 -26.11 -22.81 8.41
C THR A 167 -25.68 -24.22 8.80
N THR A 168 -24.40 -24.41 9.08
CA THR A 168 -23.83 -25.71 9.45
C THR A 168 -22.59 -25.55 10.32
N GLU A 169 -22.20 -26.61 11.02
CA GLU A 169 -20.99 -26.66 11.83
C GLU A 169 -19.79 -27.13 10.98
N VAL A 170 -18.65 -26.46 11.13
CA VAL A 170 -17.41 -26.84 10.47
C VAL A 170 -16.75 -28.00 11.20
N LYS A 171 -16.61 -29.16 10.55
CA LYS A 171 -16.07 -30.38 11.18
C LYS A 171 -14.55 -30.41 11.24
N SER A 172 -13.88 -30.03 10.16
CA SER A 172 -12.42 -29.94 10.09
C SER A 172 -12.01 -28.81 9.14
N VAL A 173 -10.74 -28.39 9.23
CA VAL A 173 -10.13 -27.40 8.34
C VAL A 173 -8.77 -27.93 7.94
N GLU A 174 -8.50 -27.98 6.64
CA GLU A 174 -7.23 -28.43 6.08
C GLU A 174 -6.65 -27.33 5.18
N MET A 175 -5.32 -27.22 5.16
CA MET A 175 -4.59 -26.30 4.29
C MET A 175 -3.49 -27.09 3.59
N HIS A 176 -3.52 -27.12 2.26
CA HIS A 176 -2.42 -27.66 1.47
C HIS A 176 -1.42 -26.53 1.15
N PRO A 177 -0.11 -26.78 1.29
CA PRO A 177 0.95 -25.80 1.02
C PRO A 177 1.11 -25.48 -0.47
#